data_AF-A0A563BF38-F1
#
_entry.id   AF-A0A563BF38-F1
#
_cell.length_a   1.000
_cell.length_b   1.000
_cell.length_c   1.000
_cell.angle_alpha   90.00
_cell.angle_beta   90.00
_cell.angle_gamma   90.00
#
_symmetry.space_group_name_H-M   'P 1'
#
loop_
_entity.id
_entity.type
_entity.pdbx_description
1 polymer ?
#
loop_
_entity_poly.entity_id
_entity_poly.type
_entity_poly.pdbx_seq_one_letter_code
_entity_poly.pdbx_strand_id
1 'polypeptide(L)'
;MKSEVNHKKQQFLDFLRSEYSDYHFYLKSRFSFRYPKMINLDQSALIGDTPFADFALQTLHELGHALNEHQNYDTAIDRLKLESEAWQTAKSLIEKHQHFKNIEYLNYDSEYVEAHLDTYRDWLHAQSLCKKCTLTRFQDDHGRWHCPHCDHLF
;
A
#
# COMPACT_ATOMS: atom_id res chain seq x y z
N MET A 1 2.82 6.37 27.77
CA MET A 1 2.78 5.32 26.72
C MET A 1 1.95 5.74 25.51
N LYS A 2 0.61 5.76 25.56
CA LYS A 2 -0.22 6.13 24.38
C LYS A 2 0.04 7.55 23.86
N SER A 3 0.20 8.52 24.76
CA SER A 3 0.54 9.91 24.41
C SER A 3 1.90 10.06 23.73
N GLU A 4 2.88 9.25 24.12
CA GLU A 4 4.25 9.30 23.59
C GLU A 4 4.32 8.70 22.19
N VAL A 5 3.66 7.56 21.96
CA VAL A 5 3.59 6.93 20.63
C VAL A 5 2.90 7.88 19.63
N ASN A 6 1.79 8.49 20.02
CA ASN A 6 1.09 9.46 19.18
C ASN A 6 1.97 10.69 18.87
N HIS A 7 2.76 11.14 19.85
CA HIS A 7 3.72 12.22 19.63
C HIS A 7 4.80 11.83 18.61
N LYS A 8 5.38 10.63 18.70
CA LYS A 8 6.35 10.11 17.73
C LYS A 8 5.76 10.03 16.31
N LYS A 9 4.52 9.51 16.18
CA LYS A 9 3.81 9.49 14.88
C LYS A 9 3.59 10.89 14.32
N GLN A 10 3.24 11.85 15.17
CA GLN A 10 3.05 13.24 14.73
C GLN A 10 4.36 13.87 14.27
N GLN A 11 5.46 13.69 15.02
CA GLN A 11 6.79 14.16 14.62
C GLN A 11 7.23 13.57 13.28
N PHE A 12 6.99 12.28 13.08
CA PHE A 12 7.26 11.61 11.81
C PHE A 12 6.44 12.20 10.65
N LEU A 13 5.14 12.43 10.87
CA LEU A 13 4.27 13.05 9.87
C LEU A 13 4.70 14.50 9.56
N ASP A 14 5.09 15.27 10.57
CA ASP A 14 5.56 16.64 10.39
C ASP A 14 6.87 16.69 9.60
N PHE A 15 7.79 15.73 9.86
CA PHE A 15 8.98 15.55 9.04
C PHE A 15 8.61 15.26 7.58
N LEU A 16 7.73 14.30 7.31
CA LEU A 16 7.32 13.97 5.94
C LEU A 16 6.68 15.15 5.21
N ARG A 17 5.85 15.94 5.90
CA ARG A 17 5.24 17.15 5.33
C ARG A 17 6.27 18.22 4.97
N SER A 18 7.37 18.30 5.72
CA SER A 18 8.46 19.22 5.43
C SER A 18 9.32 18.73 4.26
N GLU A 19 9.75 17.46 4.31
CA GLU A 19 10.66 16.87 3.32
C GLU A 19 9.97 16.67 1.96
N TYR A 20 8.72 16.20 1.96
CA TYR A 20 7.92 15.92 0.77
C TYR A 20 6.83 16.98 0.58
N SER A 21 7.22 18.26 0.62
CA SER A 21 6.30 19.41 0.60
C SER A 21 5.43 19.53 -0.67
N ASP A 22 5.84 18.87 -1.75
CA ASP A 22 5.04 18.76 -2.99
C ASP A 22 3.81 17.85 -2.87
N TYR A 23 3.73 17.04 -1.81
CA TYR A 23 2.65 16.09 -1.56
C TYR A 23 1.78 16.54 -0.38
N HIS A 24 0.51 16.13 -0.41
CA HIS A 24 -0.50 16.57 0.55
C HIS A 24 -0.97 15.41 1.44
N PHE A 25 -0.57 15.46 2.72
CA PHE A 25 -0.92 14.46 3.72
C PHE A 25 -2.20 14.83 4.47
N TYR A 26 -3.28 14.09 4.23
CA TYR A 26 -4.58 14.26 4.85
C TYR A 26 -4.89 13.15 5.86
N LEU A 27 -5.54 13.51 6.96
CA LEU A 27 -6.11 12.52 7.88
C LEU A 27 -7.52 12.14 7.39
N LYS A 28 -7.74 10.85 7.17
CA LYS A 28 -8.99 10.24 6.68
C LYS A 28 -9.28 8.95 7.45
N SER A 29 -10.23 8.15 6.97
CA SER A 29 -10.64 6.90 7.60
C SER A 29 -9.82 5.67 7.20
N ARG A 30 -8.86 5.81 6.27
CA ARG A 30 -7.99 4.73 5.79
C ARG A 30 -6.76 5.30 5.08
N PHE A 31 -5.72 4.49 5.02
CA PHE A 31 -4.58 4.71 4.13
C PHE A 31 -5.03 4.60 2.67
N SER A 32 -4.68 5.60 1.86
CA SER A 32 -4.85 5.55 0.40
C SER A 32 -4.17 6.73 -0.30
N PHE A 33 -3.52 6.44 -1.41
CA PHE A 33 -3.02 7.43 -2.35
C PHE A 33 -4.09 7.78 -3.40
N ARG A 34 -4.15 9.06 -3.78
CA ARG A 34 -4.85 9.53 -4.98
C ARG A 34 -3.92 10.39 -5.82
N TYR A 35 -3.71 9.94 -7.04
CA TYR A 35 -2.92 10.66 -8.04
C TYR A 35 -3.44 12.10 -8.23
N PRO A 36 -2.54 13.11 -8.37
CA PRO A 36 -1.08 12.97 -8.40
C PRO A 36 -0.39 13.08 -7.03
N LYS A 37 -1.02 13.71 -6.04
CA LYS A 37 -0.30 14.27 -4.88
C LYS A 37 -0.98 14.06 -3.53
N MET A 38 -2.11 13.35 -3.47
CA MET A 38 -2.88 13.24 -2.24
C MET A 38 -2.58 11.94 -1.51
N ILE A 39 -2.00 12.03 -0.32
CA ILE A 39 -1.72 10.91 0.56
C ILE A 39 -2.71 10.97 1.73
N ASN A 40 -3.63 10.02 1.80
CA ASN A 40 -4.57 9.91 2.91
C ASN A 40 -4.01 8.91 3.92
N LEU A 41 -3.96 9.30 5.19
CA LEU A 41 -3.53 8.46 6.31
C LEU A 41 -4.73 8.16 7.20
N ASP A 42 -4.77 6.97 7.77
CA ASP A 42 -5.81 6.63 8.73
C ASP A 42 -5.63 7.42 10.03
N GLN A 43 -6.59 8.32 10.31
CA GLN A 43 -6.61 9.13 11.52
C GLN A 43 -6.68 8.26 12.78
N SER A 44 -7.40 7.14 12.73
CA SER A 44 -7.49 6.21 13.86
C SER A 44 -6.14 5.54 14.15
N ALA A 45 -5.35 5.25 13.11
CA ALA A 45 -4.00 4.73 13.27
C ALA A 45 -3.04 5.78 13.85
N LEU A 46 -3.25 7.07 13.56
CA LEU A 46 -2.46 8.15 14.15
C LEU A 46 -2.71 8.32 15.65
N ILE A 47 -3.99 8.35 16.07
CA ILE A 47 -4.37 8.67 17.47
C ILE A 47 -4.61 7.45 18.36
N GLY A 48 -4.79 6.28 17.74
CA GLY A 48 -5.10 5.02 18.40
C GLY A 48 -3.87 4.24 18.86
N ASP A 49 -4.08 2.95 19.12
CA ASP A 49 -3.07 2.06 19.69
C ASP A 49 -2.20 1.35 18.64
N THR A 50 -2.35 1.71 17.35
CA THR A 50 -1.48 1.20 16.28
C THR A 50 -0.01 1.44 16.64
N PRO A 51 0.88 0.45 16.52
CA PRO A 51 2.30 0.65 16.73
C PRO A 51 2.85 1.77 15.83
N PHE A 52 3.92 2.43 16.28
CA PHE A 52 4.60 3.45 15.46
C PHE A 52 5.12 2.85 14.15
N ALA A 53 5.72 1.65 14.21
CA ALA A 53 6.28 0.95 13.05
C ALA A 53 5.22 0.73 11.97
N ASP A 54 4.07 0.15 12.33
CA ASP A 54 2.95 -0.10 11.41
C ASP A 54 2.42 1.18 10.77
N PHE A 55 2.20 2.23 11.58
CA PHE A 55 1.75 3.53 11.07
C PHE A 55 2.77 4.12 10.08
N ALA A 56 4.06 4.06 10.43
CA ALA A 56 5.12 4.59 9.60
C ALA A 56 5.28 3.80 8.30
N LEU A 57 5.24 2.47 8.34
CA LEU A 57 5.33 1.61 7.15
C LEU A 57 4.17 1.85 6.19
N GLN A 58 2.94 1.88 6.69
CA GLN A 58 1.77 2.20 5.86
C GLN A 58 1.86 3.61 5.27
N THR A 59 2.32 4.59 6.05
CA THR A 59 2.51 5.96 5.55
C THR A 59 3.56 6.01 4.44
N LEU A 60 4.68 5.28 4.58
CA LEU A 60 5.73 5.20 3.57
C LEU A 60 5.29 4.42 2.33
N HIS A 61 4.41 3.44 2.47
CA HIS A 61 3.78 2.76 1.34
C HIS A 61 2.92 3.72 0.50
N GLU A 62 2.07 4.52 1.13
CA GLU A 62 1.28 5.54 0.41
C GLU A 62 2.15 6.63 -0.23
N LEU A 63 3.25 7.01 0.44
CA LEU A 63 4.27 7.87 -0.16
C LEU A 63 4.96 7.18 -1.35
N GLY A 64 5.20 5.87 -1.27
CA GLY A 64 5.74 5.07 -2.37
C GLY A 64 4.85 5.11 -3.61
N HIS A 65 3.53 4.99 -3.45
CA HIS A 65 2.59 5.20 -4.55
C HIS A 65 2.73 6.59 -5.18
N ALA A 66 2.90 7.61 -4.34
CA ALA A 66 3.02 8.99 -4.79
C ALA A 66 4.33 9.24 -5.56
N LEU A 67 5.46 8.77 -5.03
CA LEU A 67 6.78 8.93 -5.64
C LEU A 67 6.93 8.16 -6.95
N ASN A 68 6.24 7.03 -7.09
CA ASN A 68 6.22 6.27 -8.34
C ASN A 68 5.14 6.76 -9.33
N GLU A 69 4.42 7.81 -8.99
CA GLU A 69 3.34 8.37 -9.82
C GLU A 69 2.28 7.32 -10.20
N HIS A 70 2.01 6.36 -9.31
CA HIS A 70 1.08 5.27 -9.58
C HIS A 70 -0.31 5.79 -9.94
N GLN A 71 -0.85 5.34 -11.07
CA GLN A 71 -2.18 5.71 -11.54
C GLN A 71 -3.17 4.55 -11.35
N ASN A 72 -4.29 4.62 -12.06
CA ASN A 72 -5.22 3.50 -12.15
C ASN A 72 -4.55 2.28 -12.77
N TYR A 73 -5.10 1.11 -12.49
CA TYR A 73 -4.71 -0.16 -13.05
C TYR A 73 -5.86 -0.72 -13.89
N ASP A 74 -5.52 -1.36 -15.01
CA ASP A 74 -6.51 -1.99 -15.89
C ASP A 74 -6.65 -3.48 -15.59
N THR A 75 -5.56 -4.11 -15.15
CA THR A 75 -5.56 -5.53 -14.78
C THR A 75 -5.30 -5.74 -13.29
N ALA A 76 -5.72 -6.90 -12.79
CA ALA A 76 -5.50 -7.28 -11.41
C ALA A 76 -4.03 -7.59 -11.12
N ILE A 77 -3.28 -8.05 -12.13
CA ILE A 77 -1.82 -8.20 -12.02
C ILE A 77 -1.11 -6.85 -11.97
N ASP A 78 -1.58 -5.85 -12.74
CA ASP A 78 -1.05 -4.48 -12.65
C ASP A 78 -1.28 -3.89 -11.27
N ARG A 79 -2.47 -4.10 -10.68
CA ARG A 79 -2.72 -3.69 -9.29
C ARG A 79 -1.67 -4.26 -8.34
N LEU A 80 -1.45 -5.58 -8.37
CA LEU A 80 -0.47 -6.23 -7.49
C LEU A 80 0.95 -5.71 -7.73
N LYS A 81 1.30 -5.40 -8.99
CA LYS A 81 2.57 -4.78 -9.35
C LYS A 81 2.72 -3.40 -8.70
N LEU A 82 1.73 -2.52 -8.82
CA LEU A 82 1.75 -1.18 -8.22
C LEU A 82 1.87 -1.26 -6.69
N GLU A 83 1.14 -2.16 -6.03
CA GLU A 83 1.26 -2.36 -4.58
C GLU A 83 2.68 -2.81 -4.20
N SER A 84 3.25 -3.77 -4.94
CA SER A 84 4.61 -4.26 -4.71
C SER A 84 5.68 -3.17 -4.91
N GLU A 85 5.57 -2.38 -5.98
CA GLU A 85 6.46 -1.26 -6.27
C GLU A 85 6.42 -0.17 -5.18
N ALA A 86 5.23 0.12 -4.64
CA ALA A 86 5.07 1.06 -3.54
C ALA A 86 5.79 0.57 -2.27
N TRP A 87 5.67 -0.73 -1.94
CA TRP A 87 6.41 -1.34 -0.82
C TRP A 87 7.93 -1.36 -1.03
N GLN A 88 8.41 -1.64 -2.25
CA GLN A 88 9.84 -1.55 -2.56
C GLN A 88 10.37 -0.12 -2.42
N THR A 89 9.53 0.88 -2.73
CA THR A 89 9.87 2.28 -2.54
C THR A 89 9.96 2.62 -1.05
N ALA A 90 8.99 2.19 -0.26
CA ALA A 90 9.03 2.32 1.21
C ALA A 90 10.29 1.70 1.82
N LYS A 91 10.67 0.49 1.37
CA LYS A 91 11.93 -0.16 1.74
C LYS A 91 13.15 0.70 1.41
N SER A 92 13.23 1.15 0.16
CA SER A 92 14.35 1.97 -0.32
C SER A 92 14.46 3.28 0.46
N LEU A 93 13.33 3.90 0.84
CA LEU A 93 13.31 5.09 1.68
C LEU A 93 13.96 4.80 3.03
N ILE A 94 13.50 3.77 3.76
CA ILE A 94 14.06 3.38 5.06
C ILE A 94 15.56 3.10 4.97
N GLU A 95 15.98 2.36 3.95
CA GLU A 95 17.37 1.92 3.78
C GLU A 95 18.35 3.01 3.32
N LYS A 96 17.87 4.05 2.61
CA LYS A 96 18.74 5.07 2.00
C LYS A 96 18.66 6.42 2.69
N HIS A 97 17.52 6.78 3.26
CA HIS A 97 17.31 8.09 3.85
C HIS A 97 17.93 8.19 5.25
N GLN A 98 18.89 9.11 5.42
CA GLN A 98 19.64 9.24 6.68
C GLN A 98 18.76 9.54 7.89
N HIS A 99 17.70 10.33 7.71
CA HIS A 99 16.74 10.61 8.79
C HIS A 99 16.07 9.32 9.31
N PHE A 100 15.61 8.45 8.40
CA PHE A 100 14.86 7.24 8.78
C PHE A 100 15.73 6.21 9.50
N LYS A 101 17.02 6.11 9.15
CA LYS A 101 17.98 5.23 9.85
C LYS A 101 18.14 5.55 11.33
N ASN A 102 17.87 6.80 11.72
CA ASN A 102 18.03 7.26 13.10
C ASN A 102 16.71 7.18 13.90
N ILE A 103 15.60 6.81 13.28
CA ILE A 103 14.32 6.65 13.96
C ILE A 103 14.26 5.26 14.59
N GLU A 104 14.28 5.23 15.91
CA GLU A 104 14.09 4.01 16.68
C GLU A 104 12.76 3.35 16.30
N TYR A 105 12.78 2.03 16.06
CA TYR A 105 11.62 1.21 15.65
C TYR A 105 11.09 1.46 14.23
N LEU A 106 11.76 2.28 13.40
CA LEU A 106 11.47 2.33 11.97
C LEU A 106 12.37 1.35 11.21
N ASN A 107 11.88 0.12 11.03
CA ASN A 107 12.54 -0.91 10.22
C ASN A 107 11.58 -1.42 9.14
N TYR A 108 12.14 -1.90 8.04
CA TYR A 108 11.35 -2.61 7.04
C TYR A 108 11.00 -4.00 7.55
N ASP A 109 9.73 -4.24 7.82
CA ASP A 109 9.21 -5.54 8.25
C ASP A 109 8.66 -6.30 7.04
N SER A 110 9.40 -7.32 6.58
CA SER A 110 8.98 -8.13 5.45
C SER A 110 7.72 -8.95 5.73
N GLU A 111 7.53 -9.43 6.96
CA GLU A 111 6.35 -10.24 7.29
C GLU A 111 5.08 -9.38 7.26
N TYR A 112 5.16 -8.17 7.80
CA TYR A 112 4.08 -7.19 7.73
C TYR A 112 3.72 -6.85 6.28
N VAL A 113 4.72 -6.59 5.43
CA VAL A 113 4.49 -6.25 4.03
C VAL A 113 3.91 -7.43 3.25
N GLU A 114 4.45 -8.64 3.41
CA GLU A 114 3.93 -9.81 2.71
C GLU A 114 2.49 -10.11 3.13
N ALA A 115 2.14 -9.94 4.42
CA ALA A 115 0.76 -10.07 4.87
C ALA A 115 -0.19 -9.06 4.20
N HIS A 116 0.27 -7.83 3.91
CA HIS A 116 -0.52 -6.86 3.16
C HIS A 116 -0.66 -7.26 1.69
N LEU A 117 0.42 -7.70 1.05
CA LEU A 117 0.39 -8.21 -0.33
C LEU A 117 -0.49 -9.46 -0.47
N ASP A 118 -0.52 -10.32 0.55
CA ASP A 118 -1.37 -11.52 0.58
C ASP A 118 -2.86 -11.17 0.50
N THR A 119 -3.30 -10.04 1.08
CA THR A 119 -4.69 -9.59 0.92
C THR A 119 -5.08 -9.36 -0.55
N TYR A 120 -4.12 -8.89 -1.37
CA TYR A 120 -4.31 -8.71 -2.80
C TYR A 120 -4.17 -10.02 -3.57
N ARG A 121 -3.24 -10.89 -3.18
CA ARG A 121 -3.04 -12.22 -3.81
C ARG A 121 -4.25 -13.13 -3.57
N ASP A 122 -4.82 -13.14 -2.37
CA ASP A 122 -6.02 -13.90 -2.02
C ASP A 122 -7.24 -13.37 -2.78
N TRP A 123 -7.40 -12.05 -2.84
CA TRP A 123 -8.45 -11.43 -3.64
C TRP A 123 -8.29 -11.79 -5.13
N LEU A 124 -7.08 -11.69 -5.68
CA LEU A 124 -6.77 -12.05 -7.06
C LEU A 124 -7.09 -13.53 -7.33
N HIS A 125 -6.69 -14.43 -6.43
CA HIS A 125 -7.01 -15.84 -6.53
C HIS A 125 -8.53 -16.04 -6.58
N ALA A 126 -9.28 -15.49 -5.61
CA ALA A 126 -10.73 -15.60 -5.55
C ALA A 126 -11.45 -14.99 -6.78
N GLN A 127 -10.90 -13.91 -7.35
CA GLN A 127 -11.38 -13.32 -8.59
C GLN A 127 -11.07 -14.20 -9.79
N SER A 128 -9.91 -14.87 -9.82
CA SER A 128 -9.52 -15.73 -10.93
C SER A 128 -10.41 -16.96 -11.08
N LEU A 129 -11.08 -17.42 -10.02
CA LEU A 129 -11.93 -18.62 -10.10
C LEU A 129 -13.23 -18.36 -10.88
N CYS A 130 -13.51 -19.21 -11.87
CA CYS A 130 -14.77 -19.22 -12.60
C CYS A 130 -15.94 -19.52 -11.66
N LYS A 131 -16.97 -18.66 -11.67
CA LYS A 131 -18.14 -18.84 -10.80
C LYS A 131 -19.03 -20.02 -11.21
N LYS A 132 -18.84 -20.61 -12.39
CA LYS A 132 -19.58 -21.78 -12.88
C LYS A 132 -18.85 -23.09 -12.59
N CYS A 133 -17.57 -23.20 -12.98
CA CYS A 133 -16.85 -24.47 -12.98
C CYS A 133 -15.58 -24.47 -12.11
N THR A 134 -15.36 -23.40 -11.32
CA THR A 134 -14.23 -23.21 -10.39
C THR A 134 -12.82 -23.28 -10.96
N LEU A 135 -12.66 -23.56 -12.25
CA LEU A 135 -11.37 -23.45 -12.93
C LEU A 135 -10.84 -22.02 -12.93
N THR A 136 -9.51 -21.91 -12.88
CA THR A 136 -8.80 -20.63 -12.99
C THR A 136 -9.05 -20.01 -14.37
N ARG A 137 -9.55 -18.78 -14.36
CA ARG A 137 -9.69 -17.90 -15.51
C ARG A 137 -8.40 -17.14 -15.75
N PHE A 138 -8.14 -16.76 -16.99
CA PHE A 138 -7.10 -15.80 -17.32
C PHE A 138 -7.71 -14.41 -17.54
N GLN A 139 -6.94 -13.36 -17.29
CA GLN A 139 -7.35 -11.99 -17.54
C GLN A 139 -6.72 -11.51 -18.86
N ASP A 140 -7.49 -10.86 -19.73
CA ASP A 140 -6.94 -10.22 -20.93
C ASP A 140 -6.35 -8.83 -20.60
N ASP A 141 -5.75 -8.20 -21.61
CA ASP A 141 -5.16 -6.86 -21.55
C ASP A 141 -6.18 -5.74 -21.27
N HIS A 142 -7.47 -6.03 -21.41
CA HIS A 142 -8.57 -5.12 -21.07
C HIS A 142 -9.19 -5.41 -19.70
N GLY A 143 -8.56 -6.27 -18.90
CA GLY A 143 -9.02 -6.61 -17.55
C GLY A 143 -10.20 -7.59 -17.50
N ARG A 144 -10.62 -8.17 -18.62
CA ARG A 144 -11.75 -9.11 -18.71
C ARG A 144 -11.29 -10.53 -18.37
N TRP A 145 -12.12 -11.26 -17.64
CA TRP A 145 -11.82 -12.62 -17.20
C TRP A 145 -12.42 -13.68 -18.12
N HIS A 146 -11.58 -14.58 -18.62
CA HIS A 146 -11.93 -15.63 -19.57
C HIS A 146 -11.79 -17.02 -18.97
N CYS A 147 -12.84 -17.83 -19.10
CA CYS A 147 -12.81 -19.22 -18.63
C CYS A 147 -12.45 -20.15 -19.79
N PRO A 148 -11.31 -20.88 -19.73
CA PRO A 148 -10.88 -21.78 -20.80
C PRO A 148 -11.79 -23.01 -20.97
N HIS A 149 -12.80 -23.19 -20.12
CA HIS A 149 -13.80 -24.25 -20.27
C HIS A 149 -15.16 -23.68 -20.63
N CYS A 150 -15.68 -22.70 -19.86
CA CYS A 150 -17.03 -22.18 -20.08
C CYS A 150 -17.14 -21.27 -21.29
N ASP A 151 -16.09 -20.57 -21.70
CA ASP A 151 -16.17 -19.64 -22.83
C ASP A 151 -16.24 -20.37 -24.18
N HIS A 152 -15.88 -21.66 -24.22
CA HIS A 152 -16.07 -22.53 -25.41
C HIS A 152 -17.45 -23.19 -25.49
N LEU A 153 -18.25 -23.11 -24.41
CA LEU A 153 -19.58 -23.72 -24.34
C LEU A 153 -20.70 -22.78 -24.83
N PHE A 154 -20.35 -21.59 -25.35
CA PHE A 154 -21.26 -20.58 -25.89
C PHE A 154 -20.74 -19.99 -27.20
#